data_AF-A0A8W8KMB7-F1
#
_entry.id   AF-A0A8W8KMB7-F1
#
_cell.length_a   1.000
_cell.length_b   1.000
_cell.length_c   1.000
_cell.angle_alpha   90.00
_cell.angle_beta   90.00
_cell.angle_gamma   90.00
#
_symmetry.space_group_name_H-M   'P 1'
#
loop_
_entity.id
_entity.type
_entity.pdbx_description
1 polymer ?
#
loop_
_entity_poly.entity_id
_entity_poly.type
_entity_poly.pdbx_seq_one_letter_code
_entity_poly.pdbx_strand_id
1 'polypeptide(L)'
;VVSMIPMESKLELNLSKQRADAANIPTYRLPIDRYMRRKDQIHFSQILAINQVFEILVTYLSSKNWRAALSRGVPERKGYVLKD
;
A
#
# COMPACT_ATOMS: atom_id res chain seq x y z
N VAL A 1 -3.29 30.70 -22.60
CA VAL A 1 -3.88 30.01 -21.42
C VAL A 1 -3.02 28.79 -21.15
N VAL A 2 -2.03 28.96 -20.28
CA VAL A 2 -1.04 27.94 -19.93
C VAL A 2 -1.58 27.18 -18.72
N SER A 3 -1.97 25.93 -18.89
CA SER A 3 -1.98 24.96 -17.79
C SER A 3 -0.77 24.07 -17.96
N MET A 4 0.37 24.63 -17.56
CA MET A 4 1.59 23.88 -17.24
C MET A 4 1.19 22.77 -16.27
N ILE A 5 1.30 21.52 -16.69
CA ILE A 5 1.30 20.38 -15.76
C ILE A 5 2.68 20.41 -15.10
N PRO A 6 2.80 20.71 -13.79
CA PRO A 6 4.09 20.80 -13.14
C PRO A 6 4.74 19.40 -13.07
N MET A 7 6.01 19.38 -13.47
CA MET A 7 6.93 18.26 -13.41
C MET A 7 6.96 17.59 -12.04
N GLU A 8 7.06 16.27 -12.10
CA GLU A 8 7.12 15.28 -11.02
C GLU A 8 8.08 15.67 -9.89
N SER A 9 7.57 16.42 -8.92
CA SER A 9 8.25 16.64 -7.64
C SER A 9 7.63 15.71 -6.62
N LYS A 10 8.35 14.61 -6.37
CA LYS A 10 8.42 13.87 -5.10
C LYS A 10 7.16 13.98 -4.23
N LEU A 11 6.36 12.91 -4.22
CA LEU A 11 5.32 12.65 -3.21
C LEU A 11 3.93 13.26 -3.48
N GLU A 12 3.31 12.93 -4.62
CA GLU A 12 1.86 13.12 -4.80
C GLU A 12 1.04 12.06 -4.01
N LEU A 13 1.25 12.07 -2.69
CA LEU A 13 0.46 11.30 -1.75
C LEU A 13 -1.00 11.76 -1.93
N ASN A 14 -1.89 10.84 -2.35
CA ASN A 14 -3.34 11.01 -2.51
C ASN A 14 -3.90 11.32 -3.91
N LEU A 15 -3.11 11.34 -5.00
CA LEU A 15 -3.69 11.51 -6.36
C LEU A 15 -4.78 10.47 -6.69
N SER A 16 -4.50 9.19 -6.42
CA SER A 16 -5.46 8.12 -6.68
C SER A 16 -6.72 8.27 -5.82
N LYS A 17 -6.58 8.79 -4.60
CA LYS A 17 -7.73 9.05 -3.71
C LYS A 17 -8.58 10.20 -4.25
N GLN A 18 -7.95 11.31 -4.65
CA GLN A 18 -8.65 12.48 -5.21
C GLN A 18 -9.40 12.13 -6.50
N ARG A 19 -8.78 11.33 -7.38
CA ARG A 19 -9.44 10.86 -8.61
C ARG A 19 -10.63 9.95 -8.32
N ALA A 20 -10.50 9.04 -7.36
CA ALA A 20 -11.59 8.14 -6.98
C ALA A 20 -12.76 8.90 -6.32
N ASP A 21 -12.48 9.89 -5.47
CA ASP A 21 -13.49 10.75 -4.84
C ASP A 21 -14.26 11.56 -5.89
N ALA A 22 -13.54 12.18 -6.83
CA ALA A 22 -14.14 12.90 -7.96
C ALA A 22 -14.99 12.01 -8.88
N ALA A 23 -14.64 10.72 -8.99
CA ALA A 23 -15.39 9.72 -9.76
C ALA A 23 -16.44 8.96 -8.92
N ASN A 24 -16.61 9.30 -7.64
CA ASN A 24 -17.49 8.62 -6.69
C ASN A 24 -17.25 7.10 -6.59
N ILE A 25 -15.99 6.69 -6.71
CA ILE A 25 -15.55 5.29 -6.64
C ILE A 25 -15.17 4.97 -5.19
N PRO A 26 -15.76 3.93 -4.57
CA PRO A 26 -15.40 3.54 -3.22
C PRO A 26 -13.94 3.08 -3.15
N THR A 27 -13.20 3.62 -2.19
CA THR A 27 -11.79 3.27 -1.97
C THR A 27 -11.63 2.48 -0.68
N TYR A 28 -10.82 1.43 -0.72
CA TYR A 28 -10.49 0.61 0.44
C TYR A 28 -8.97 0.55 0.60
N ARG A 29 -8.50 0.55 1.85
CA ARG A 29 -7.10 0.35 2.18
C ARG A 29 -6.88 -1.06 2.68
N LEU A 30 -5.75 -1.65 2.33
CA LEU A 30 -5.34 -2.94 2.88
C LEU A 30 -5.22 -2.85 4.41
N PRO A 31 -5.59 -3.91 5.16
CA PRO A 31 -5.55 -3.92 6.62
C PRO A 31 -4.12 -4.10 7.17
N ILE A 32 -3.13 -3.44 6.57
CA ILE A 32 -1.71 -3.54 6.97
C ILE A 32 -1.53 -3.05 8.39
N ASP A 33 -2.19 -1.95 8.77
CA ASP A 33 -2.13 -1.39 10.13
C ASP A 33 -2.66 -2.36 11.20
N ARG A 34 -3.66 -3.18 10.84
CA ARG A 34 -4.29 -4.14 11.75
C ARG A 34 -3.40 -5.35 12.02
N TYR A 35 -2.69 -5.83 11.01
CA TYR A 35 -1.95 -7.10 11.05
C TYR A 35 -0.43 -6.93 11.10
N MET A 36 0.11 -5.75 10.84
CA MET A 36 1.55 -5.51 10.80
C MET A 36 1.94 -4.35 11.71
N ARG A 37 3.02 -4.55 12.46
CA ARG A 37 3.70 -3.51 13.22
C ARG A 37 4.99 -3.09 12.52
N ARG A 38 5.39 -1.85 12.77
CA ARG A 38 6.68 -1.33 12.33
C ARG A 38 7.76 -1.99 13.17
N LYS A 39 8.81 -2.49 12.52
CA LYS A 39 10.09 -2.84 13.15
C LYS A 39 10.87 -1.53 13.31
N ASP A 40 11.62 -1.37 14.39
CA ASP A 40 12.44 -0.17 14.75
C ASP A 40 13.50 0.28 13.72
N GLN A 41 13.43 -0.18 12.47
CA GLN A 41 14.36 0.23 11.42
C GLN A 41 14.00 1.61 10.85
N ILE A 42 15.04 2.42 10.68
CA ILE A 42 15.05 3.83 10.26
C ILE A 42 14.48 4.03 8.84
N HIS A 43 14.37 2.97 8.02
CA HIS A 43 13.85 3.02 6.65
C HIS A 43 12.46 2.40 6.55
N PHE A 44 11.45 3.25 6.73
CA PHE A 44 10.04 2.89 6.63
C PHE A 44 9.45 3.34 5.29
N SER A 45 8.75 2.44 4.61
CA SER A 45 8.00 2.80 3.39
C SER A 45 6.62 2.14 3.39
N GLN A 46 5.61 2.95 3.73
CA GLN A 46 4.18 2.63 3.59
C GLN A 46 3.73 2.47 2.13
N ILE A 47 4.57 2.89 1.18
CA ILE A 47 4.29 2.81 -0.24
C ILE A 47 4.62 1.38 -0.70
N LEU A 48 3.58 0.57 -0.93
CA LEU A 48 3.70 -0.73 -1.58
C LEU A 48 3.77 -0.56 -3.09
N ALA A 49 4.63 -1.32 -3.74
CA ALA A 49 4.63 -1.41 -5.20
C ALA A 49 3.35 -2.14 -5.67
N ILE A 50 2.88 -1.86 -6.88
CA ILE A 50 1.68 -2.50 -7.45
C ILE A 50 1.81 -4.03 -7.41
N ASN A 51 2.97 -4.56 -7.80
CA ASN A 51 3.23 -6.00 -7.77
C ASN A 51 3.07 -6.58 -6.36
N GLN A 52 3.46 -5.83 -5.32
CA GLN A 52 3.30 -6.27 -3.92
C GLN A 52 1.83 -6.29 -3.50
N VAL A 53 1.05 -5.30 -3.91
CA VAL A 53 -0.39 -5.27 -3.66
C VAL A 53 -1.08 -6.45 -4.36
N PHE A 54 -0.69 -6.74 -5.60
CA PHE A 54 -1.24 -7.84 -6.38
C PHE A 54 -0.96 -9.21 -5.72
N GLU A 55 0.29 -9.46 -5.31
CA GLU A 55 0.67 -10.68 -4.58
C GLU A 55 -0.13 -10.86 -3.29
N ILE A 56 -0.36 -9.79 -2.53
CA ILE A 56 -1.19 -9.82 -1.31
C ILE A 56 -2.62 -10.23 -1.66
N LEU A 57 -3.22 -9.62 -2.69
CA LEU A 57 -4.61 -9.91 -3.08
C LEU A 57 -4.77 -11.35 -3.56
N VAL A 58 -3.88 -11.84 -4.43
CA VAL A 58 -3.91 -13.22 -4.92
C VAL A 58 -3.77 -14.22 -3.77
N THR A 59 -2.80 -13.98 -2.87
CA THR A 59 -2.57 -14.85 -1.72
C THR A 59 -3.76 -14.83 -0.76
N TYR A 60 -4.38 -13.68 -0.54
CA TYR A 60 -5.58 -13.57 0.29
C TYR A 60 -6.78 -14.29 -0.34
N LEU A 61 -6.97 -14.18 -1.65
CA LEU A 61 -8.06 -14.88 -2.33
C LEU A 61 -7.93 -16.40 -2.19
N SER A 62 -6.71 -16.93 -2.23
CA SER A 62 -6.43 -18.36 -2.07
C SER A 62 -6.49 -18.84 -0.61
N SER A 63 -5.88 -18.10 0.33
CA SER A 63 -5.74 -18.54 1.73
C SER A 63 -6.83 -18.04 2.67
N LYS A 64 -7.59 -17.00 2.25
CA LYS A 64 -8.50 -16.20 3.09
C LYS A 64 -7.85 -15.68 4.38
N ASN A 65 -6.52 -15.60 4.42
CA ASN A 65 -5.75 -15.23 5.60
C ASN A 65 -4.87 -14.01 5.31
N TRP A 66 -5.21 -12.88 5.95
CA TRP A 66 -4.45 -11.64 5.81
C TRP A 66 -3.02 -11.73 6.32
N ARG A 67 -2.73 -12.53 7.36
CA ARG A 67 -1.38 -12.67 7.92
C ARG A 67 -0.45 -13.36 6.90
N ALA A 68 -0.93 -14.44 6.29
CA ALA A 68 -0.19 -15.15 5.24
C ALA A 68 0.00 -14.29 3.99
N ALA A 69 -1.06 -13.61 3.55
CA ALA A 69 -1.02 -12.73 2.39
C ALA A 69 -0.05 -11.55 2.55
N LEU A 70 -0.11 -10.88 3.70
CA LEU A 70 0.77 -9.75 3.99
C LEU A 70 2.22 -10.19 4.19
N SER A 71 2.46 -11.33 4.86
CA SER A 71 3.81 -11.88 5.00
C SER A 71 4.48 -12.21 3.66
N ARG A 72 3.68 -12.60 2.66
CA ARG A 72 4.19 -12.96 1.33
C ARG A 72 4.45 -11.75 0.45
N GLY A 73 3.56 -10.75 0.48
CA GLY A 73 3.68 -9.59 -0.41
C GLY A 73 4.45 -8.40 0.17
N VAL A 74 4.67 -8.34 1.49
CA VAL A 74 5.49 -7.29 2.11
C VAL A 74 6.91 -7.82 2.32
N PRO A 75 7.92 -7.28 1.61
CA PRO A 75 9.29 -7.74 1.77
C PRO A 75 9.83 -7.40 3.17
N GLU A 76 10.57 -8.33 3.79
CA GLU A 76 11.16 -8.15 5.13
C GLU A 76 12.04 -6.89 5.24
N ARG A 77 12.65 -6.46 4.13
CA ARG A 77 13.48 -5.25 4.04
C ARG A 77 12.69 -3.94 4.15
N LYS A 78 11.35 -3.97 4.20
CA LYS A 78 10.48 -2.79 4.40
C LYS A 78 10.18 -2.47 5.87
N GLY A 79 10.69 -3.25 6.81
CA GLY A 79 10.55 -2.96 8.24
C GLY A 79 9.13 -3.22 8.78
N TYR A 80 8.37 -4.11 8.16
CA TYR A 80 7.07 -4.56 8.69
C TYR A 80 7.18 -5.98 9.23
N VAL A 81 6.70 -6.20 10.44
CA VAL A 81 6.58 -7.51 11.09
C VAL A 81 5.13 -7.79 11.40
N LEU A 82 4.70 -9.05 11.29
CA LEU A 82 3.35 -9.43 11.70
C LEU A 82 3.17 -9.13 13.20
N LYS A 83 2.03 -8.54 13.54
CA LYS A 83 1.61 -8.39 14.93
C LYS A 83 1.18 -9.76 15.43
N ASP A 84 1.74 -10.19 16.57
CA ASP A 84 1.34 -11.41 17.28
C ASP A 84 -0.19 -11.47 17.49
#